data_AF-A0A968Z2F8-F1
#
_entry.id   AF-A0A968Z2F8-F1
#
_cell.length_a   1.000
_cell.length_b   1.000
_cell.length_c   1.000
_cell.angle_alpha   90.00
_cell.angle_beta   90.00
_cell.angle_gamma   90.00
#
_symmetry.space_group_name_H-M   'P 1'
#
loop_
_entity.id
_entity.type
_entity.pdbx_description
1 polymer ?
#
loop_
_entity_poly.entity_id
_entity_poly.type
_entity_poly.pdbx_seq_one_letter_code
_entity_poly.pdbx_strand_id
1 'polypeptide(L)'
;MLSTITVLAPLPLPALAGTMAVDRVDEERIVDEVLPADAKPAHGVKTGPKKVKLVKHELKFSASPTDAEIERARVFLEPLTPMTGSAVQGENLALVEAIKKFKAKNDLEDLSALTDFVSKHPRSRWTASLNSNIADLLYQTGYLSDAMERWQASFEQAKNERGKSQQAVANHSIANLIKANGRLGRMAELEKYLAAVRNRPVWGSDEQKINDARQGLSGMKTAPGLAFKCGPYAVFNVLNALKPGSGLPAEIEKVRSTRQGTNLAMVKELAEKSGLKLQAAKRAPGAAIVTPSVVHWRLDHFGALVSAKNGHYVLKDPTFDNAAYLSISQKAIDSQSDGYFLIPATEKLPAGWTAVSDEEAKNVWGKGQASKQDANAKTTVTDKSCMSSVECGCNSSTTGMAKASAFTMAATLNIEDIPLSYQPPVGPGIDFRLNYNHLEANQPSTYTFSNMGQNWTFNWLSYLTVDPISSVVMVRVVGGGSEQYTPDVVTGLYPPALESQAQLVAMGGGVYERRLPDGSVETFNQADSSSPPRIFMTEMK
;
A
#
# COMPACT_ATOMS: atom_id res chain seq x y z
N MET A 1 -44.05 17.77 -42.99
CA MET A 1 -44.35 19.10 -42.42
C MET A 1 -43.36 19.38 -41.32
N LEU A 2 -42.90 20.63 -41.28
CA LEU A 2 -41.89 21.23 -40.42
C LEU A 2 -41.96 20.82 -38.93
N SER A 3 -40.79 20.75 -38.28
CA SER A 3 -40.43 21.80 -37.30
C SER A 3 -38.93 21.79 -37.01
N THR A 4 -38.29 22.86 -37.48
CA THR A 4 -36.90 23.25 -37.27
C THR A 4 -36.78 23.87 -35.88
N ILE A 5 -35.89 23.36 -35.02
CA ILE A 5 -35.40 24.11 -33.84
C ILE A 5 -33.94 24.43 -34.10
N THR A 6 -33.69 25.73 -34.29
CA THR A 6 -32.38 26.33 -34.50
C THR A 6 -31.57 26.29 -33.21
N VAL A 7 -30.49 25.52 -33.18
CA VAL A 7 -29.49 25.58 -32.11
C VAL A 7 -28.56 26.76 -32.42
N LEU A 8 -28.63 27.82 -31.62
CA LEU A 8 -27.62 28.87 -31.62
C LEU A 8 -26.31 28.30 -31.05
N ALA A 9 -25.26 28.30 -31.86
CA ALA A 9 -23.90 28.05 -31.41
C ALA A 9 -23.41 29.22 -30.53
N PRO A 10 -22.79 28.96 -29.36
CA PRO A 10 -22.07 30.01 -28.66
C PRO A 10 -20.73 30.28 -29.37
N LEU A 11 -20.45 31.57 -29.58
CA LEU A 11 -19.20 32.12 -30.11
C LEU A 11 -18.00 31.75 -29.22
N PRO A 12 -16.78 31.64 -29.78
CA PRO A 12 -15.56 31.43 -29.01
C PRO A 12 -15.18 32.71 -28.25
N LEU A 13 -15.17 32.66 -26.92
CA LEU A 13 -14.57 33.71 -26.08
C LEU A 13 -13.07 33.44 -25.93
N PRO A 14 -12.22 34.48 -25.96
CA PRO A 14 -10.77 34.33 -25.97
C PRO A 14 -10.27 33.86 -24.60
N ALA A 15 -9.24 33.02 -24.61
CA ALA A 15 -8.51 32.61 -23.43
C ALA A 15 -7.91 33.83 -22.71
N LEU A 16 -8.45 34.18 -21.55
CA LEU A 16 -7.71 34.93 -20.54
C LEU A 16 -7.10 33.90 -19.57
N ALA A 17 -5.77 33.81 -19.59
CA ALA A 17 -4.98 33.23 -18.53
C ALA A 17 -5.17 34.08 -17.26
N GLY A 18 -6.12 33.68 -16.42
CA GLY A 18 -6.27 34.18 -15.06
C GLY A 18 -5.58 33.22 -14.10
N THR A 19 -4.51 33.67 -13.46
CA THR A 19 -3.97 33.07 -12.24
C THR A 19 -5.11 32.92 -11.23
N MET A 20 -5.51 31.68 -10.92
CA MET A 20 -6.41 31.42 -9.79
C MET A 20 -5.63 31.73 -8.51
N ALA A 21 -5.81 32.95 -8.02
CA ALA A 21 -5.67 33.24 -6.62
C ALA A 21 -6.60 32.27 -5.87
N VAL A 22 -6.07 31.64 -4.84
CA VAL A 22 -6.88 30.99 -3.82
C VAL A 22 -7.82 32.08 -3.31
N ASP A 23 -9.11 31.97 -3.62
CA ASP A 23 -10.13 32.71 -2.90
C ASP A 23 -9.97 32.29 -1.44
N ARG A 24 -9.23 33.12 -0.69
CA ARG A 24 -9.53 33.32 0.71
C ARG A 24 -11.04 33.53 0.72
N VAL A 25 -11.75 32.64 1.39
CA VAL A 25 -12.90 33.11 2.12
C VAL A 25 -12.31 34.21 2.99
N ASP A 26 -12.53 35.46 2.60
CA ASP A 26 -12.52 36.55 3.55
C ASP A 26 -13.55 36.12 4.58
N GLU A 27 -13.08 35.41 5.60
CA GLU A 27 -13.67 35.56 6.92
C GLU A 27 -13.61 37.07 7.12
N GLU A 28 -14.74 37.74 6.86
CA GLU A 28 -15.08 38.91 7.64
C GLU A 28 -14.85 38.47 9.08
N ARG A 29 -13.64 38.78 9.56
CA ARG A 29 -13.29 38.82 10.95
C ARG A 29 -14.43 39.59 11.55
N ILE A 30 -15.37 38.88 12.20
CA ILE A 30 -16.40 39.51 13.01
C ILE A 30 -15.59 40.39 13.95
N VAL A 31 -15.65 41.67 13.66
CA VAL A 31 -14.84 42.69 14.28
C VAL A 31 -15.23 42.65 15.74
N ASP A 32 -14.30 42.19 16.57
CA ASP A 32 -14.22 42.38 18.01
C ASP A 32 -15.56 42.83 18.62
N GLU A 33 -16.54 41.93 18.75
CA GLU A 33 -17.54 42.11 19.79
C GLU A 33 -16.74 41.93 21.08
N VAL A 34 -16.22 43.06 21.58
CA VAL A 34 -15.41 43.14 22.77
C VAL A 34 -16.21 42.44 23.85
N LEU A 35 -15.83 41.21 24.15
CA LEU A 35 -16.32 40.49 25.32
C LEU A 35 -16.30 41.50 26.47
N PRO A 36 -17.44 41.71 27.17
CA PRO A 36 -17.49 42.64 28.29
C PRO A 36 -16.26 42.44 29.19
N ALA A 37 -15.67 43.50 29.73
CA ALA A 37 -14.40 43.39 30.48
C ALA A 37 -14.48 42.39 31.66
N ASP A 38 -15.70 42.10 32.10
CA ASP A 38 -16.18 41.15 33.09
C ASP A 38 -16.39 39.70 32.58
N ALA A 39 -16.29 39.45 31.28
CA ALA A 39 -16.36 38.11 30.67
C ALA A 39 -14.99 37.40 30.59
N LYS A 40 -13.92 38.00 31.13
CA LYS A 40 -12.67 37.25 31.36
C LYS A 40 -12.95 36.23 32.47
N PRO A 41 -12.77 34.92 32.23
CA PRO A 41 -12.98 33.93 33.28
C PRO A 41 -12.15 34.32 34.50
N ALA A 42 -12.78 34.37 35.68
CA ALA A 42 -12.17 34.78 36.95
C ALA A 42 -10.93 33.94 37.33
N HIS A 43 -10.74 32.81 36.64
CA HIS A 43 -9.55 32.00 36.68
C HIS A 43 -8.88 32.03 35.31
N GLY A 44 -7.57 32.34 35.27
CA GLY A 44 -6.79 32.23 34.03
C GLY A 44 -7.01 30.85 33.40
N VAL A 45 -7.13 30.82 32.06
CA VAL A 45 -7.34 29.56 31.33
C VAL A 45 -6.18 28.63 31.67
N LYS A 46 -6.49 27.49 32.29
CA LYS A 46 -5.50 26.43 32.51
C LYS A 46 -5.12 25.87 31.14
N THR A 47 -4.05 26.40 30.56
CA THR A 47 -3.42 25.77 29.42
C THR A 47 -2.71 24.53 29.93
N GLY A 48 -3.21 23.34 29.55
CA GLY A 48 -2.47 22.11 29.80
C GLY A 48 -1.09 22.16 29.14
N PRO A 49 -0.19 21.22 29.45
CA PRO A 49 1.08 21.12 28.75
C PRO A 49 0.82 21.01 27.25
N LYS A 50 1.36 21.97 26.46
CA LYS A 50 1.25 22.00 24.99
C LYS A 50 2.10 20.92 24.29
N LYS A 51 2.67 19.98 25.04
CA LYS A 51 3.52 18.91 24.54
C LYS A 51 2.87 17.56 24.83
N VAL A 52 2.71 16.76 23.79
CA VAL A 52 2.26 15.38 23.92
C VAL A 52 3.32 14.56 24.64
N LYS A 53 2.92 13.84 25.70
CA LYS A 53 3.80 12.89 26.38
C LYS A 53 3.86 11.61 25.56
N LEU A 54 5.00 11.36 24.93
CA LEU A 54 5.23 10.13 24.18
C LEU A 54 5.27 8.92 25.11
N VAL A 55 4.66 7.83 24.66
CA VAL A 55 4.59 6.56 25.37
C VAL A 55 5.50 5.56 24.67
N LYS A 56 6.47 5.00 25.40
CA LYS A 56 7.25 3.86 24.89
C LYS A 56 6.48 2.58 25.12
N HIS A 57 6.06 1.92 24.04
CA HIS A 57 5.39 0.62 24.14
C HIS A 57 6.43 -0.48 24.43
N GLU A 58 6.17 -1.26 25.48
CA GLU A 58 6.99 -2.42 25.85
C GLU A 58 6.14 -3.69 25.74
N LEU A 59 6.68 -4.69 25.06
CA LEU A 59 6.05 -6.00 24.94
C LEU A 59 6.21 -6.77 26.25
N LYS A 60 5.12 -6.93 27.00
CA LYS A 60 5.09 -7.63 28.30
C LYS A 60 4.00 -8.66 28.34
N PHE A 61 4.32 -9.82 28.89
CA PHE A 61 3.42 -10.95 29.09
C PHE A 61 3.59 -11.47 30.52
N SER A 62 2.49 -11.90 31.13
CA SER A 62 2.49 -12.62 32.41
C SER A 62 3.18 -13.99 32.29
N ALA A 63 3.43 -14.63 33.44
CA ALA A 63 3.97 -16.00 33.48
C ALA A 63 3.02 -17.05 32.89
N SER A 64 1.71 -16.74 32.84
CA SER A 64 0.66 -17.57 32.25
C SER A 64 -0.13 -16.75 31.23
N PRO A 65 0.41 -16.53 30.02
CA PRO A 65 -0.15 -15.57 29.08
C PRO A 65 -1.60 -15.90 28.69
N THR A 66 -2.47 -14.91 28.81
CA THR A 66 -3.87 -14.95 28.40
C THR A 66 -4.03 -14.55 26.93
N ASP A 67 -5.18 -14.90 26.34
CA ASP A 67 -5.50 -14.49 24.97
C ASP A 67 -5.51 -12.97 24.83
N ALA A 68 -6.10 -12.30 25.81
CA ALA A 68 -6.21 -10.86 25.83
C ALA A 68 -4.85 -10.16 25.90
N GLU A 69 -3.84 -10.78 26.52
CA GLU A 69 -2.46 -10.28 26.49
C GLU A 69 -1.87 -10.42 25.07
N ILE A 70 -2.09 -11.56 24.40
CA ILE A 70 -1.58 -11.83 23.04
C ILE A 70 -2.27 -10.93 22.00
N GLU A 71 -3.59 -10.77 22.06
CA GLU A 71 -4.36 -9.93 21.14
C GLU A 71 -3.93 -8.45 21.23
N ARG A 72 -3.61 -7.97 22.44
CA ARG A 72 -3.22 -6.57 22.69
C ARG A 72 -1.73 -6.30 22.51
N ALA A 73 -0.92 -7.34 22.27
CA ALA A 73 0.53 -7.24 22.16
C ALA A 73 1.00 -6.40 20.95
N ARG A 74 0.14 -6.20 19.94
CA ARG A 74 0.43 -5.43 18.70
C ARG A 74 1.81 -5.77 18.14
N VAL A 75 2.05 -7.06 17.87
CA VAL A 75 3.36 -7.56 17.39
C VAL A 75 3.54 -7.34 15.89
N PHE A 76 2.43 -7.43 15.14
CA PHE A 76 2.35 -7.32 13.69
C PHE A 76 1.35 -6.22 13.30
N LEU A 77 1.24 -5.93 12.00
CA LEU A 77 0.31 -4.92 11.49
C LEU A 77 -1.15 -5.32 11.75
N GLU A 78 -1.49 -6.59 11.47
CA GLU A 78 -2.76 -7.19 11.88
C GLU A 78 -2.62 -7.86 13.26
N PRO A 79 -3.63 -7.74 14.14
CA PRO A 79 -3.59 -8.39 15.44
C PRO A 79 -3.66 -9.91 15.30
N LEU A 80 -2.98 -10.60 16.22
CA LEU A 80 -3.21 -12.03 16.42
C LEU A 80 -4.62 -12.21 16.99
N THR A 81 -5.38 -13.10 16.38
CA THR A 81 -6.75 -13.43 16.77
C THR A 81 -6.87 -14.95 16.92
N PRO A 82 -7.37 -15.47 18.05
CA PRO A 82 -7.59 -16.91 18.19
C PRO A 82 -8.84 -17.31 17.41
N MET A 83 -8.74 -18.40 16.66
CA MET A 83 -9.89 -19.07 16.03
C MET A 83 -10.83 -19.65 17.10
N THR A 84 -12.06 -20.02 16.73
CA THR A 84 -13.11 -20.41 17.70
C THR A 84 -12.95 -21.82 18.27
N GLY A 85 -11.97 -22.59 17.79
CA GLY A 85 -11.65 -23.92 18.29
C GLY A 85 -11.15 -23.94 19.74
N SER A 86 -11.19 -25.13 20.35
CA SER A 86 -10.71 -25.35 21.72
C SER A 86 -9.21 -25.02 21.84
N ALA A 87 -8.86 -24.39 22.96
CA ALA A 87 -7.48 -24.08 23.26
C ALA A 87 -6.63 -25.36 23.37
N VAL A 88 -5.42 -25.32 22.80
CA VAL A 88 -4.43 -26.39 22.92
C VAL A 88 -3.57 -26.13 24.15
N GLN A 89 -3.33 -27.16 24.97
CA GLN A 89 -2.54 -27.01 26.20
C GLN A 89 -1.17 -26.40 25.91
N GLY A 90 -0.82 -25.34 26.63
CA GLY A 90 0.47 -24.65 26.51
C GLY A 90 0.65 -23.78 25.27
N GLU A 91 -0.35 -23.66 24.38
CA GLU A 91 -0.20 -22.93 23.11
C GLU A 91 0.14 -21.45 23.31
N ASN A 92 -0.47 -20.78 24.29
CA ASN A 92 -0.23 -19.36 24.54
C ASN A 92 1.20 -19.09 25.01
N LEU A 93 1.71 -19.94 25.91
CA LEU A 93 3.09 -19.84 26.39
C LEU A 93 4.07 -20.07 25.23
N ALA A 94 3.84 -21.11 24.43
CA ALA A 94 4.68 -21.41 23.27
C ALA A 94 4.66 -20.28 22.23
N LEU A 95 3.49 -19.69 21.96
CA LEU A 95 3.35 -18.56 21.03
C LEU A 95 4.07 -17.31 21.54
N VAL A 96 3.92 -16.98 22.82
CA VAL A 96 4.60 -15.84 23.43
C VAL A 96 6.12 -16.00 23.38
N GLU A 97 6.65 -17.20 23.61
CA GLU A 97 8.09 -17.46 23.48
C GLU A 97 8.57 -17.33 22.03
N ALA A 98 7.77 -17.76 21.04
CA ALA A 98 8.07 -17.54 19.63
C ALA A 98 8.08 -16.04 19.27
N ILE A 99 7.09 -15.28 19.75
CA ILE A 99 6.98 -13.82 19.57
C ILE A 99 8.19 -13.11 20.19
N LYS A 100 8.57 -13.46 21.42
CA LYS A 100 9.74 -12.86 22.09
C LYS A 100 11.02 -13.11 21.29
N LYS A 101 11.23 -14.35 20.81
CA LYS A 101 12.38 -14.70 19.96
C LYS A 101 12.40 -13.91 18.66
N PHE A 102 11.28 -13.83 17.96
CA PHE A 102 11.14 -13.02 16.75
C PHE A 102 11.49 -11.55 17.02
N LYS A 103 10.92 -10.94 18.06
CA LYS A 103 11.19 -9.53 18.40
C LYS A 103 12.64 -9.29 18.85
N ALA A 104 13.27 -10.26 19.51
CA ALA A 104 14.66 -10.17 19.91
C ALA A 104 15.65 -10.23 18.74
N LYS A 105 15.28 -10.89 17.62
CA LYS A 105 16.12 -10.94 16.41
C LYS A 105 16.22 -9.61 15.69
N ASN A 106 15.15 -8.81 15.72
CA ASN A 106 15.06 -7.54 15.01
C ASN A 106 15.42 -7.66 13.50
N ASP A 107 15.00 -8.77 12.91
CA ASP A 107 15.19 -9.09 11.49
C ASP A 107 13.86 -9.64 10.96
N LEU A 108 13.28 -8.98 9.95
CA LEU A 108 12.00 -9.38 9.37
C LEU A 108 12.10 -10.64 8.50
N GLU A 109 13.30 -11.03 8.04
CA GLU A 109 13.51 -12.27 7.29
C GLU A 109 13.69 -13.49 8.22
N ASP A 110 14.08 -13.29 9.49
CA ASP A 110 14.20 -14.38 10.47
C ASP A 110 12.84 -14.71 11.11
N LEU A 111 12.04 -15.47 10.35
CA LEU A 111 10.73 -15.96 10.80
C LEU A 111 10.81 -17.32 11.50
N SER A 112 12.01 -17.84 11.75
CA SER A 112 12.24 -19.23 12.20
C SER A 112 11.45 -19.60 13.45
N ALA A 113 11.43 -18.73 14.46
CA ALA A 113 10.70 -18.97 15.70
C ALA A 113 9.18 -19.05 15.50
N LEU A 114 8.63 -18.23 14.60
CA LEU A 114 7.21 -18.20 14.28
C LEU A 114 6.80 -19.41 13.44
N THR A 115 7.63 -19.78 12.46
CA THR A 115 7.39 -20.97 11.63
C THR A 115 7.51 -22.26 12.44
N ASP A 116 8.46 -22.32 13.38
CA ASP A 116 8.61 -23.42 14.33
C ASP A 116 7.35 -23.62 15.17
N PHE A 117 6.74 -22.54 15.64
CA PHE A 117 5.48 -22.61 16.37
C PHE A 117 4.37 -23.20 15.50
N VAL A 118 4.19 -22.69 14.27
CA VAL A 118 3.18 -23.20 13.32
C VAL A 118 3.37 -24.70 13.06
N SER A 119 4.61 -25.15 12.87
CA SER A 119 4.92 -26.57 12.62
C SER A 119 4.68 -27.46 13.84
N LYS A 120 5.00 -26.99 15.05
CA LYS A 120 4.84 -27.77 16.31
C LYS A 120 3.42 -27.73 16.86
N HIS A 121 2.66 -26.68 16.54
CA HIS A 121 1.29 -26.46 17.02
C HIS A 121 0.29 -26.27 15.86
N PRO A 122 0.19 -27.18 14.88
CA PRO A 122 -0.64 -26.97 13.69
C PRO A 122 -2.14 -26.89 13.99
N ARG A 123 -2.57 -27.37 15.17
CA ARG A 123 -3.96 -27.29 15.66
C ARG A 123 -4.19 -26.13 16.64
N SER A 124 -3.18 -25.31 16.90
CA SER A 124 -3.37 -24.12 17.73
C SER A 124 -4.37 -23.19 17.05
N ARG A 125 -5.27 -22.60 17.84
CA ARG A 125 -6.23 -21.61 17.36
C ARG A 125 -5.57 -20.31 16.90
N TRP A 126 -4.29 -20.09 17.18
CA TRP A 126 -3.52 -18.95 16.70
C TRP A 126 -2.89 -19.17 15.32
N THR A 127 -2.89 -20.41 14.83
CA THR A 127 -2.13 -20.79 13.62
C THR A 127 -2.58 -20.03 12.37
N ALA A 128 -3.89 -19.81 12.19
CA ALA A 128 -4.41 -19.07 11.04
C ALA A 128 -3.94 -17.61 11.08
N SER A 129 -4.18 -16.89 12.17
CA SER A 129 -3.78 -15.48 12.30
C SER A 129 -2.27 -15.29 12.26
N LEU A 130 -1.50 -16.23 12.80
CA LEU A 130 -0.04 -16.20 12.70
C LEU A 130 0.44 -16.43 11.26
N ASN A 131 -0.11 -17.42 10.54
CA ASN A 131 0.24 -17.63 9.13
C ASN A 131 -0.09 -16.42 8.25
N SER A 132 -1.22 -15.75 8.51
CA SER A 132 -1.57 -14.50 7.81
C SER A 132 -0.49 -13.44 7.98
N ASN A 133 -0.02 -13.20 9.20
CA ASN A 133 1.02 -12.20 9.46
C ASN A 133 2.42 -12.63 8.97
N ILE A 134 2.77 -13.92 9.07
CA ILE A 134 4.01 -14.43 8.48
C ILE A 134 3.99 -14.22 6.96
N ALA A 135 2.86 -14.42 6.31
CA ALA A 135 2.72 -14.20 4.87
C ALA A 135 2.94 -12.73 4.49
N ASP A 136 2.44 -11.78 5.28
CA ASP A 136 2.68 -10.35 5.03
C ASP A 136 4.17 -10.00 5.14
N LEU A 137 4.87 -10.55 6.14
CA LEU A 137 6.31 -10.35 6.32
C LEU A 137 7.10 -10.98 5.17
N LEU A 138 6.74 -12.18 4.72
CA LEU A 138 7.34 -12.83 3.55
C LEU A 138 7.12 -12.01 2.28
N TYR A 139 5.91 -11.46 2.11
CA TYR A 139 5.61 -10.61 0.95
C TYR A 139 6.46 -9.34 0.93
N GLN A 140 6.58 -8.66 2.08
CA GLN A 140 7.43 -7.47 2.24
C GLN A 140 8.91 -7.75 1.97
N THR A 141 9.38 -8.94 2.34
CA THR A 141 10.79 -9.35 2.18
C THR A 141 11.09 -10.04 0.84
N GLY A 142 10.11 -10.15 -0.06
CA GLY A 142 10.28 -10.68 -1.41
C GLY A 142 10.11 -12.21 -1.55
N TYR A 143 9.71 -12.92 -0.49
CA TYR A 143 9.38 -14.36 -0.51
C TYR A 143 7.96 -14.61 -1.01
N LEU A 144 7.68 -14.16 -2.24
CA LEU A 144 6.33 -14.08 -2.82
C LEU A 144 5.59 -15.43 -2.89
N SER A 145 6.25 -16.51 -3.30
CA SER A 145 5.59 -17.83 -3.39
C SER A 145 5.19 -18.33 -2.01
N ASP A 146 6.09 -18.16 -1.05
CA ASP A 146 5.93 -18.66 0.31
C ASP A 146 4.85 -17.85 1.05
N ALA A 147 4.76 -16.55 0.77
CA ALA A 147 3.66 -15.70 1.22
C ALA A 147 2.30 -16.20 0.72
N MET A 148 2.20 -16.52 -0.58
CA MET A 148 0.95 -17.03 -1.17
C MET A 148 0.52 -18.36 -0.56
N GLU A 149 1.45 -19.30 -0.35
CA GLU A 149 1.16 -20.57 0.31
C GLU A 149 0.62 -20.37 1.74
N ARG A 150 1.20 -19.42 2.48
CA ARG A 150 0.76 -19.14 3.86
C ARG A 150 -0.55 -18.40 3.96
N TRP A 151 -0.82 -17.43 3.09
CA TRP A 151 -2.15 -16.82 3.01
C TRP A 151 -3.20 -17.86 2.63
N GLN A 152 -2.90 -18.79 1.71
CA GLN A 152 -3.80 -19.89 1.40
C GLN A 152 -4.05 -20.77 2.63
N ALA A 153 -3.00 -21.20 3.33
CA ALA A 153 -3.14 -22.04 4.54
C ALA A 153 -3.95 -21.34 5.64
N SER A 154 -3.72 -20.04 5.86
CA SER A 154 -4.49 -19.22 6.79
C SER A 154 -5.97 -19.14 6.40
N PHE A 155 -6.26 -18.84 5.13
CA PHE A 155 -7.63 -18.78 4.64
C PHE A 155 -8.34 -20.12 4.79
N GLU A 156 -7.71 -21.23 4.40
CA GLU A 156 -8.33 -22.56 4.51
C GLU A 156 -8.70 -22.93 5.95
N GLN A 157 -7.90 -22.51 6.94
CA GLN A 157 -8.20 -22.72 8.36
C GLN A 157 -9.31 -21.80 8.88
N ALA A 158 -9.34 -20.53 8.46
CA ALA A 158 -10.25 -19.52 9.01
C ALA A 158 -11.53 -19.30 8.18
N LYS A 159 -11.66 -19.87 6.97
CA LYS A 159 -12.77 -19.56 6.03
C LYS A 159 -14.17 -19.82 6.59
N ASN A 160 -14.33 -20.75 7.53
CA ASN A 160 -15.63 -21.11 8.09
C ASN A 160 -15.99 -20.33 9.36
N GLU A 161 -15.09 -19.46 9.82
CA GLU A 161 -15.29 -18.66 11.03
C GLU A 161 -16.43 -17.65 10.89
N ARG A 162 -17.12 -17.40 12.00
CA ARG A 162 -18.31 -16.55 12.06
C ARG A 162 -18.14 -15.29 12.90
N GLY A 163 -17.18 -15.29 13.83
CA GLY A 163 -16.82 -14.09 14.59
C GLY A 163 -16.18 -13.04 13.70
N LYS A 164 -16.51 -11.76 13.90
CA LYS A 164 -16.03 -10.66 13.04
C LYS A 164 -14.49 -10.60 12.96
N SER A 165 -13.79 -10.76 14.09
CA SER A 165 -12.33 -10.74 14.14
C SER A 165 -11.71 -11.92 13.38
N GLN A 166 -12.25 -13.12 13.55
CA GLN A 166 -11.77 -14.32 12.85
C GLN A 166 -12.08 -14.25 11.34
N GLN A 167 -13.24 -13.68 10.98
CA GLN A 167 -13.57 -13.38 9.60
C GLN A 167 -12.60 -12.39 8.97
N ALA A 168 -12.13 -11.38 9.73
CA ALA A 168 -11.12 -10.43 9.27
C ALA A 168 -9.81 -11.14 8.92
N VAL A 169 -9.35 -12.12 9.71
CA VAL A 169 -8.16 -12.94 9.40
C VAL A 169 -8.30 -13.67 8.06
N ALA A 170 -9.44 -14.35 7.86
CA ALA A 170 -9.71 -15.04 6.60
C ALA A 170 -9.86 -14.06 5.41
N ASN A 171 -10.51 -12.92 5.62
CA ASN A 171 -10.69 -11.87 4.60
C ASN A 171 -9.35 -11.29 4.17
N HIS A 172 -8.51 -10.93 5.13
CA HIS A 172 -7.17 -10.43 4.89
C HIS A 172 -6.32 -11.42 4.08
N SER A 173 -6.32 -12.69 4.51
CA SER A 173 -5.57 -13.75 3.85
C SER A 173 -6.01 -13.98 2.40
N ILE A 174 -7.32 -14.11 2.16
CA ILE A 174 -7.82 -14.36 0.80
C ILE A 174 -7.70 -13.14 -0.10
N ALA A 175 -7.88 -11.93 0.44
CA ALA A 175 -7.75 -10.69 -0.33
C ALA A 175 -6.30 -10.47 -0.81
N ASN A 176 -5.31 -10.72 0.04
CA ASN A 176 -3.90 -10.65 -0.36
C ASN A 176 -3.51 -11.77 -1.33
N LEU A 177 -4.01 -13.00 -1.15
CA LEU A 177 -3.79 -14.09 -2.10
C LEU A 177 -4.40 -13.80 -3.48
N ILE A 178 -5.63 -13.26 -3.51
CA ILE A 178 -6.32 -12.82 -4.75
C ILE A 178 -5.53 -11.70 -5.43
N LYS A 179 -5.09 -10.70 -4.66
CA LYS A 179 -4.25 -9.59 -5.15
C LYS A 179 -2.95 -10.12 -5.76
N ALA A 180 -2.23 -11.01 -5.08
CA ALA A 180 -0.99 -11.59 -5.58
C ALA A 180 -1.20 -12.37 -6.89
N ASN A 181 -2.23 -13.22 -6.97
CA ASN A 181 -2.56 -13.95 -8.20
C ASN A 181 -2.94 -13.01 -9.36
N GLY A 182 -3.67 -11.93 -9.07
CA GLY A 182 -3.99 -10.90 -10.06
C GLY A 182 -2.75 -10.25 -10.64
N ARG A 183 -1.83 -9.82 -9.78
CA ARG A 183 -0.55 -9.19 -10.17
C ARG A 183 0.34 -10.12 -11.00
N LEU A 184 0.38 -11.41 -10.65
CA LEU A 184 1.10 -12.46 -11.39
C LEU A 184 0.35 -12.94 -12.65
N GLY A 185 -0.85 -12.43 -12.93
CA GLY A 185 -1.64 -12.85 -14.08
C GLY A 185 -2.09 -14.32 -14.07
N ARG A 186 -2.16 -14.95 -12.88
CA ARG A 186 -2.55 -16.36 -12.66
C ARG A 186 -4.08 -16.50 -12.72
N MET A 187 -4.62 -16.33 -13.93
CA MET A 187 -6.05 -16.18 -14.18
C MET A 187 -6.91 -17.34 -13.63
N ALA A 188 -6.46 -18.59 -13.76
CA ALA A 188 -7.21 -19.76 -13.30
C ALA A 188 -7.34 -19.79 -11.76
N GLU A 189 -6.24 -19.55 -11.05
CA GLU A 189 -6.28 -19.45 -9.58
C GLU A 189 -7.11 -18.24 -9.14
N LEU A 190 -7.00 -17.12 -9.84
CA LEU A 190 -7.79 -15.93 -9.55
C LEU A 190 -9.30 -16.20 -9.71
N GLU A 191 -9.73 -16.86 -10.78
CA GLU A 191 -11.12 -17.27 -10.98
C GLU A 191 -11.62 -18.18 -9.85
N LYS A 192 -10.82 -19.19 -9.49
CA LYS A 192 -11.11 -20.13 -8.40
C LYS A 192 -11.33 -19.40 -7.07
N TYR A 193 -10.42 -18.51 -6.68
CA TYR A 193 -10.53 -17.79 -5.40
C TYR A 193 -11.65 -16.75 -5.41
N LEU A 194 -11.86 -16.04 -6.52
CA LEU A 194 -12.99 -15.11 -6.67
C LEU A 194 -14.35 -15.82 -6.56
N ALA A 195 -14.45 -17.04 -7.12
CA ALA A 195 -15.65 -17.87 -6.96
C ALA A 195 -15.84 -18.31 -5.49
N ALA A 196 -14.76 -18.71 -4.81
CA ALA A 196 -14.81 -19.14 -3.41
C ALA A 196 -15.31 -18.04 -2.44
N VAL A 197 -15.07 -16.77 -2.75
CA VAL A 197 -15.48 -15.62 -1.91
C VAL A 197 -16.74 -14.91 -2.38
N ARG A 198 -17.43 -15.41 -3.43
CA ARG A 198 -18.56 -14.71 -4.06
C ARG A 198 -19.65 -14.27 -3.07
N ASN A 199 -19.98 -15.14 -2.11
CA ASN A 199 -21.03 -14.92 -1.12
C ASN A 199 -20.47 -14.63 0.28
N ARG A 200 -19.17 -14.37 0.39
CA ARG A 200 -18.50 -14.08 1.65
C ARG A 200 -18.54 -12.58 1.93
N PRO A 201 -18.96 -12.13 3.12
CA PRO A 201 -18.81 -10.73 3.51
C PRO A 201 -17.33 -10.37 3.61
N VAL A 202 -16.91 -9.40 2.80
CA VAL A 202 -15.59 -8.76 2.85
C VAL A 202 -15.82 -7.26 2.89
N TRP A 203 -14.93 -6.51 3.53
CA TRP A 203 -15.11 -5.08 3.78
C TRP A 203 -13.78 -4.34 3.75
N GLY A 204 -13.86 -3.01 3.70
CA GLY A 204 -12.70 -2.12 3.81
C GLY A 204 -11.68 -2.36 2.70
N SER A 205 -10.40 -2.15 3.04
CA SER A 205 -9.31 -2.35 2.10
C SER A 205 -9.16 -3.79 1.59
N ASP A 206 -9.76 -4.80 2.22
CA ASP A 206 -9.74 -6.17 1.70
C ASP A 206 -10.76 -6.37 0.58
N GLU A 207 -11.93 -5.74 0.70
CA GLU A 207 -12.93 -5.73 -0.37
C GLU A 207 -12.39 -5.04 -1.61
N GLN A 208 -11.68 -3.92 -1.41
CA GLN A 208 -11.07 -3.18 -2.50
C GLN A 208 -10.06 -4.03 -3.29
N LYS A 209 -9.16 -4.77 -2.59
CA LYS A 209 -8.23 -5.70 -3.25
C LYS A 209 -8.95 -6.74 -4.12
N ILE A 210 -10.09 -7.25 -3.65
CA ILE A 210 -10.89 -8.23 -4.40
C ILE A 210 -11.55 -7.58 -5.63
N ASN A 211 -12.09 -6.37 -5.49
CA ASN A 211 -12.71 -5.64 -6.59
C ASN A 211 -11.69 -5.26 -7.67
N ASP A 212 -10.50 -4.80 -7.28
CA ASP A 212 -9.40 -4.51 -8.20
C ASP A 212 -8.96 -5.77 -8.95
N ALA A 213 -8.88 -6.90 -8.26
CA ALA A 213 -8.51 -8.16 -8.90
C ALA A 213 -9.60 -8.68 -9.86
N ARG A 214 -10.89 -8.44 -9.58
CA ARG A 214 -11.99 -8.72 -10.52
C ARG A 214 -11.88 -7.89 -11.80
N GLN A 215 -11.61 -6.58 -11.66
CA GLN A 215 -11.37 -5.69 -12.80
C GLN A 215 -10.14 -6.13 -13.59
N GLY A 216 -9.04 -6.43 -12.88
CA GLY A 216 -7.81 -6.97 -13.46
C GLY A 216 -8.07 -8.24 -14.27
N LEU A 217 -8.84 -9.19 -13.72
CA LEU A 217 -9.22 -10.42 -14.44
C LEU A 217 -10.01 -10.14 -15.72
N SER A 218 -10.96 -9.21 -15.67
CA SER A 218 -11.71 -8.80 -16.87
C SER A 218 -10.78 -8.24 -17.94
N GLY A 219 -9.84 -7.35 -17.57
CA GLY A 219 -8.82 -6.82 -18.48
C GLY A 219 -7.93 -7.91 -19.07
N MET A 220 -7.49 -8.87 -18.24
CA MET A 220 -6.71 -10.03 -18.68
C MET A 220 -7.44 -10.93 -19.69
N LYS A 221 -8.76 -11.08 -19.56
CA LYS A 221 -9.59 -11.89 -20.48
C LYS A 221 -9.84 -11.19 -21.81
N THR A 222 -10.18 -9.91 -21.74
CA THR A 222 -10.69 -9.12 -22.87
C THR A 222 -9.56 -8.48 -23.70
N ALA A 223 -8.49 -8.03 -23.03
CA ALA A 223 -7.37 -7.37 -23.68
C ALA A 223 -6.01 -7.89 -23.15
N PRO A 224 -5.71 -9.20 -23.32
CA PRO A 224 -4.49 -9.82 -22.78
C PRO A 224 -3.20 -9.11 -23.22
N GLY A 225 -3.14 -8.64 -24.47
CA GLY A 225 -1.97 -7.93 -25.00
C GLY A 225 -1.71 -6.54 -24.39
N LEU A 226 -2.70 -5.98 -23.68
CA LEU A 226 -2.57 -4.77 -22.87
C LEU A 226 -2.28 -5.10 -21.41
N ALA A 227 -2.86 -6.18 -20.89
CA ALA A 227 -2.77 -6.54 -19.49
C ALA A 227 -1.38 -7.07 -19.10
N PHE A 228 -0.76 -7.93 -19.93
CA PHE A 228 0.48 -8.61 -19.55
C PHE A 228 1.71 -7.79 -19.92
N LYS A 229 2.27 -7.07 -18.95
CA LYS A 229 3.34 -6.08 -19.21
C LYS A 229 4.57 -6.18 -18.29
N CYS A 230 4.68 -7.23 -17.47
CA CYS A 230 5.84 -7.46 -16.60
C CYS A 230 7.19 -7.41 -17.35
N GLY A 231 7.35 -8.17 -18.44
CA GLY A 231 8.58 -8.17 -19.26
C GLY A 231 8.91 -6.79 -19.86
N PRO A 232 7.98 -6.16 -20.62
CA PRO A 232 8.18 -4.81 -21.15
C PRO A 232 8.55 -3.76 -20.10
N TYR A 233 7.87 -3.75 -18.95
CA TYR A 233 8.19 -2.79 -17.89
C TYR A 233 9.46 -3.12 -17.12
N ALA A 234 9.86 -4.38 -17.03
CA ALA A 234 11.18 -4.74 -16.52
C ALA A 234 12.30 -4.15 -17.40
N VAL A 235 12.16 -4.22 -18.73
CA VAL A 235 13.10 -3.58 -19.67
C VAL A 235 13.13 -2.06 -19.47
N PHE A 236 11.97 -1.42 -19.34
CA PHE A 236 11.89 0.01 -19.07
C PHE A 236 12.60 0.41 -17.77
N ASN A 237 12.41 -0.35 -16.70
CA ASN A 237 13.06 -0.08 -15.42
C ASN A 237 14.59 -0.26 -15.48
N VAL A 238 15.09 -1.24 -16.23
CA VAL A 238 16.53 -1.38 -16.51
C VAL A 238 17.04 -0.21 -17.33
N LEU A 239 16.30 0.22 -18.37
CA LEU A 239 16.66 1.39 -19.18
C LEU A 239 16.74 2.66 -18.33
N ASN A 240 15.73 2.91 -17.51
CA ASN A 240 15.68 4.10 -16.66
C ASN A 240 16.77 4.09 -15.57
N ALA A 241 17.20 2.91 -15.11
CA ALA A 241 18.34 2.78 -14.20
C ALA A 241 19.67 3.13 -14.88
N LEU A 242 19.85 2.75 -16.15
CA LEU A 242 21.06 3.05 -16.93
C LEU A 242 21.07 4.47 -17.51
N LYS A 243 19.91 4.99 -17.86
CA LYS A 243 19.71 6.30 -18.51
C LYS A 243 18.51 7.00 -17.86
N PRO A 244 18.69 7.62 -16.68
CA PRO A 244 17.61 8.34 -16.01
C PRO A 244 17.02 9.44 -16.90
N GLY A 245 15.69 9.59 -16.89
CA GLY A 245 15.01 10.65 -17.63
C GLY A 245 14.75 10.34 -19.11
N SER A 246 15.02 9.11 -19.58
CA SER A 246 14.79 8.70 -20.97
C SER A 246 13.32 8.69 -21.42
N GLY A 247 12.36 8.89 -20.49
CA GLY A 247 10.94 8.69 -20.73
C GLY A 247 10.61 7.22 -21.06
N LEU A 248 9.32 6.90 -21.21
CA LEU A 248 8.88 5.56 -21.64
C LEU A 248 9.06 5.44 -23.16
N PRO A 249 9.91 4.52 -23.68
CA PRO A 249 10.09 4.34 -25.12
C PRO A 249 8.78 3.88 -25.79
N ALA A 250 8.53 4.36 -27.01
CA ALA A 250 7.32 4.02 -27.76
C ALA A 250 7.21 2.52 -28.06
N GLU A 251 8.35 1.85 -28.23
CA GLU A 251 8.47 0.40 -28.42
C GLU A 251 7.90 -0.35 -27.21
N ILE A 252 8.20 0.09 -25.99
CA ILE A 252 7.71 -0.52 -24.74
C ILE A 252 6.24 -0.16 -24.48
N GLU A 253 5.85 1.07 -24.75
CA GLU A 253 4.47 1.52 -24.56
C GLU A 253 3.52 0.73 -25.49
N LYS A 254 3.86 0.66 -26.78
CA LYS A 254 2.97 0.13 -27.83
C LYS A 254 3.03 -1.38 -28.00
N VAL A 255 4.09 -2.06 -27.53
CA VAL A 255 4.20 -3.52 -27.66
C VAL A 255 2.95 -4.20 -27.13
N ARG A 256 2.47 -5.24 -27.81
CA ARG A 256 1.36 -6.08 -27.35
C ARG A 256 1.93 -7.43 -26.95
N SER A 257 1.60 -7.88 -25.74
CA SER A 257 1.91 -9.23 -25.29
C SER A 257 0.92 -10.25 -25.85
N THR A 258 1.18 -11.53 -25.60
CA THR A 258 0.30 -12.64 -26.00
C THR A 258 -0.64 -13.02 -24.85
N ARG A 259 -1.57 -13.96 -25.08
CA ARG A 259 -2.37 -14.57 -23.99
C ARG A 259 -1.51 -15.27 -22.92
N GLN A 260 -0.32 -15.74 -23.29
CA GLN A 260 0.66 -16.36 -22.40
C GLN A 260 1.59 -15.33 -21.74
N GLY A 261 1.52 -14.05 -22.14
CA GLY A 261 2.44 -13.01 -21.70
C GLY A 261 3.57 -12.79 -22.70
N THR A 262 4.78 -12.64 -22.19
CA THR A 262 6.03 -12.52 -22.97
C THR A 262 6.99 -13.61 -22.55
N ASN A 263 7.84 -14.10 -23.45
CA ASN A 263 8.95 -14.98 -23.08
C ASN A 263 10.28 -14.22 -23.03
N LEU A 264 11.32 -14.82 -22.45
CA LEU A 264 12.63 -14.19 -22.27
C LEU A 264 13.25 -13.72 -23.60
N ALA A 265 13.04 -14.48 -24.70
CA ALA A 265 13.50 -14.08 -26.04
C ALA A 265 12.81 -12.80 -26.52
N MET A 266 11.50 -12.66 -26.35
CA MET A 266 10.76 -11.44 -26.69
C MET A 266 11.22 -10.25 -25.84
N VAL A 267 11.51 -10.49 -24.55
CA VAL A 267 12.00 -9.44 -23.64
C VAL A 267 13.40 -8.98 -24.04
N LYS A 268 14.28 -9.90 -24.46
CA LYS A 268 15.62 -9.61 -25.02
C LYS A 268 15.51 -8.76 -26.29
N GLU A 269 14.68 -9.17 -27.25
CA GLU A 269 14.44 -8.42 -28.50
C GLU A 269 13.90 -7.01 -28.22
N LEU A 270 13.00 -6.86 -27.24
CA LEU A 270 12.48 -5.56 -26.84
C LEU A 270 13.55 -4.67 -26.20
N ALA A 271 14.46 -5.25 -25.41
CA ALA A 271 15.60 -4.53 -24.84
C ALA A 271 16.51 -3.99 -25.95
N GLU A 272 16.82 -4.81 -26.95
CA GLU A 272 17.62 -4.41 -28.12
C GLU A 272 16.97 -3.25 -28.89
N LYS A 273 15.67 -3.36 -29.18
CA LYS A 273 14.89 -2.28 -29.84
C LYS A 273 14.84 -0.99 -29.03
N SER A 274 14.91 -1.10 -27.70
CA SER A 274 14.95 0.04 -26.77
C SER A 274 16.37 0.56 -26.53
N GLY A 275 17.36 0.08 -27.29
CA GLY A 275 18.75 0.55 -27.25
C GLY A 275 19.57 -0.01 -26.08
N LEU A 276 19.15 -1.12 -25.47
CA LEU A 276 19.91 -1.87 -24.47
C LEU A 276 20.58 -3.09 -25.11
N LYS A 277 21.85 -3.34 -24.75
CA LYS A 277 22.58 -4.54 -25.15
C LYS A 277 22.60 -5.52 -23.99
N LEU A 278 21.59 -6.39 -23.93
CA LEU A 278 21.47 -7.43 -22.90
C LEU A 278 21.64 -8.83 -23.51
N GLN A 279 22.12 -9.78 -22.71
CA GLN A 279 22.21 -11.19 -23.07
C GLN A 279 21.45 -12.06 -22.06
N ALA A 280 20.83 -13.13 -22.56
CA ALA A 280 20.16 -14.11 -21.72
C ALA A 280 21.19 -15.02 -21.04
N ALA A 281 21.11 -15.13 -19.72
CA ALA A 281 22.01 -15.95 -18.92
C ALA A 281 21.26 -16.59 -17.75
N LYS A 282 21.76 -17.75 -17.32
CA LYS A 282 21.25 -18.48 -16.18
C LYS A 282 22.24 -18.41 -15.03
N ARG A 283 21.76 -17.97 -13.87
CA ARG A 283 22.53 -17.82 -12.65
C ARG A 283 22.40 -19.06 -11.78
N ALA A 284 23.52 -19.58 -11.29
CA ALA A 284 23.53 -20.58 -10.23
C ALA A 284 23.19 -19.93 -8.87
N PRO A 285 22.40 -20.60 -7.98
CA PRO A 285 22.14 -20.08 -6.64
C PRO A 285 23.42 -19.72 -5.88
N GLY A 286 23.43 -18.58 -5.19
CA GLY A 286 24.58 -18.07 -4.46
C GLY A 286 25.62 -17.31 -5.29
N ALA A 287 25.59 -17.38 -6.63
CA ALA A 287 26.48 -16.58 -7.48
C ALA A 287 26.20 -15.08 -7.34
N ALA A 288 27.16 -14.20 -7.63
CA ALA A 288 26.91 -12.76 -7.56
C ALA A 288 25.80 -12.33 -8.54
N ILE A 289 24.86 -11.50 -8.09
CA ILE A 289 23.80 -10.94 -8.94
C ILE A 289 24.34 -9.70 -9.66
N VAL A 290 24.12 -9.64 -10.96
CA VAL A 290 24.50 -8.50 -11.81
C VAL A 290 23.35 -7.49 -11.81
N THR A 291 23.63 -6.22 -11.55
CA THR A 291 22.65 -5.13 -11.67
C THR A 291 23.16 -3.99 -12.57
N PRO A 292 22.29 -3.31 -13.33
CA PRO A 292 20.87 -3.60 -13.48
C PRO A 292 20.62 -4.81 -14.39
N SER A 293 19.55 -5.55 -14.13
CA SER A 293 19.17 -6.76 -14.89
C SER A 293 17.67 -6.99 -14.87
N VAL A 294 17.15 -7.70 -15.88
CA VAL A 294 15.82 -8.33 -15.79
C VAL A 294 15.97 -9.68 -15.11
N VAL A 295 15.13 -9.98 -14.13
CA VAL A 295 15.06 -11.27 -13.43
C VAL A 295 13.75 -11.97 -13.79
N HIS A 296 13.80 -13.29 -13.96
CA HIS A 296 12.63 -14.14 -14.04
C HIS A 296 12.39 -14.86 -12.70
N TRP A 297 11.15 -14.78 -12.21
CA TRP A 297 10.71 -15.38 -10.97
C TRP A 297 10.08 -16.74 -11.24
N ARG A 298 10.21 -17.68 -10.30
CA ARG A 298 9.58 -19.02 -10.42
C ARG A 298 8.04 -18.99 -10.49
N LEU A 299 7.43 -17.84 -10.24
CA LEU A 299 5.99 -17.60 -10.33
C LEU A 299 5.55 -17.21 -11.75
N ASP A 300 6.38 -17.50 -12.76
CA ASP A 300 6.18 -17.12 -14.16
C ASP A 300 6.03 -15.60 -14.32
N HIS A 301 7.02 -14.84 -13.87
CA HIS A 301 6.97 -13.37 -13.83
C HIS A 301 8.32 -12.71 -14.09
N PHE A 302 8.34 -11.53 -14.71
CA PHE A 302 9.56 -10.73 -14.90
C PHE A 302 9.57 -9.49 -14.03
N GLY A 303 10.70 -9.19 -13.39
CA GLY A 303 10.94 -7.91 -12.72
C GLY A 303 12.29 -7.32 -13.08
N ALA A 304 12.57 -6.09 -12.65
CA ALA A 304 13.88 -5.46 -12.84
C ALA A 304 14.63 -5.34 -11.51
N LEU A 305 15.86 -5.83 -11.44
CA LEU A 305 16.78 -5.49 -10.36
C LEU A 305 17.61 -4.31 -10.84
N VAL A 306 17.44 -3.14 -10.21
CA VAL A 306 18.01 -1.88 -10.74
C VAL A 306 19.27 -1.42 -10.03
N SER A 307 19.46 -1.82 -8.77
CA SER A 307 20.65 -1.48 -7.99
C SER A 307 20.85 -2.47 -6.85
N ALA A 308 22.06 -2.46 -6.28
CA ALA A 308 22.42 -3.21 -5.09
C ALA A 308 22.98 -2.25 -4.02
N LYS A 309 22.52 -2.37 -2.78
CA LYS A 309 23.00 -1.57 -1.64
C LYS A 309 22.93 -2.40 -0.36
N ASN A 310 24.02 -2.45 0.39
CA ASN A 310 24.10 -3.13 1.68
C ASN A 310 23.62 -4.60 1.67
N GLY A 311 23.92 -5.36 0.61
CA GLY A 311 23.50 -6.77 0.48
C GLY A 311 22.04 -6.98 0.06
N HIS A 312 21.29 -5.89 -0.18
CA HIS A 312 19.95 -5.91 -0.75
C HIS A 312 19.94 -5.36 -2.17
N TYR A 313 18.93 -5.78 -2.93
CA TYR A 313 18.71 -5.43 -4.31
C TYR A 313 17.38 -4.70 -4.44
N VAL A 314 17.37 -3.62 -5.19
CA VAL A 314 16.14 -2.89 -5.48
C VAL A 314 15.44 -3.56 -6.65
N LEU A 315 14.32 -4.22 -6.36
CA LEU A 315 13.37 -4.74 -7.33
C LEU A 315 12.41 -3.63 -7.74
N LYS A 316 12.45 -3.26 -9.02
CA LYS A 316 11.46 -2.43 -9.67
C LYS A 316 10.45 -3.20 -10.52
N ASP A 317 9.21 -3.22 -10.05
CA ASP A 317 8.12 -3.94 -10.71
C ASP A 317 6.73 -3.29 -10.51
N PRO A 318 6.20 -2.59 -11.53
CA PRO A 318 4.94 -1.86 -11.44
C PRO A 318 3.71 -2.76 -11.43
N THR A 319 3.88 -4.09 -11.51
CA THR A 319 2.78 -5.02 -11.27
C THR A 319 2.57 -5.29 -9.77
N PHE A 320 3.57 -5.05 -8.92
CA PHE A 320 3.50 -5.32 -7.48
C PHE A 320 3.28 -4.11 -6.58
N ASP A 321 3.44 -2.88 -7.03
CA ASP A 321 2.97 -1.70 -6.29
C ASP A 321 3.00 -0.43 -7.14
N ASN A 322 2.33 0.63 -6.68
CA ASN A 322 2.32 1.93 -7.35
C ASN A 322 3.72 2.55 -7.48
N ALA A 323 4.59 2.40 -6.47
CA ALA A 323 5.99 2.82 -6.59
C ALA A 323 6.89 1.76 -7.23
N ALA A 324 6.38 0.54 -7.41
CA ALA A 324 7.14 -0.55 -7.98
C ALA A 324 8.48 -0.74 -7.25
N TYR A 325 8.56 -0.70 -5.92
CA TYR A 325 9.85 -0.62 -5.21
C TYR A 325 9.88 -1.57 -4.02
N LEU A 326 10.62 -2.67 -4.16
CA LEU A 326 10.91 -3.61 -3.06
C LEU A 326 12.42 -3.75 -2.90
N SER A 327 12.90 -3.80 -1.66
CA SER A 327 14.30 -4.08 -1.36
C SER A 327 14.40 -5.52 -0.87
N ILE A 328 15.09 -6.37 -1.62
CA ILE A 328 15.09 -7.83 -1.41
C ILE A 328 16.51 -8.36 -1.20
N SER A 329 16.68 -9.32 -0.30
CA SER A 329 18.00 -9.92 -0.05
C SER A 329 18.41 -10.86 -1.18
N GLN A 330 19.71 -11.16 -1.25
CA GLN A 330 20.21 -12.21 -2.15
C GLN A 330 19.55 -13.57 -1.85
N LYS A 331 19.32 -13.89 -0.58
CA LYS A 331 18.66 -15.14 -0.15
C LYS A 331 17.22 -15.22 -0.67
N ALA A 332 16.49 -14.11 -0.61
CA ALA A 332 15.16 -14.02 -1.21
C ALA A 332 15.22 -14.24 -2.72
N ILE A 333 16.19 -13.68 -3.44
CA ILE A 333 16.34 -13.91 -4.90
C ILE A 333 16.72 -15.36 -5.22
N ASP A 334 17.62 -15.95 -4.44
CA ASP A 334 18.07 -17.34 -4.59
C ASP A 334 16.93 -18.34 -4.40
N SER A 335 16.09 -18.10 -3.39
CA SER A 335 14.86 -18.87 -3.20
C SER A 335 13.85 -18.57 -4.31
N GLN A 336 13.69 -17.27 -4.57
CA GLN A 336 12.82 -16.47 -5.45
C GLN A 336 12.66 -16.90 -6.91
N SER A 337 13.82 -16.96 -7.54
CA SER A 337 14.01 -16.98 -8.99
C SER A 337 14.27 -18.39 -9.48
N ASP A 338 14.04 -18.62 -10.77
CA ASP A 338 14.41 -19.86 -11.45
C ASP A 338 15.79 -19.76 -12.13
N GLY A 339 16.50 -18.67 -11.85
CA GLY A 339 17.85 -18.41 -12.32
C GLY A 339 17.92 -17.75 -13.69
N TYR A 340 16.84 -17.51 -14.43
CA TYR A 340 16.92 -16.83 -15.73
C TYR A 340 16.96 -15.30 -15.58
N PHE A 341 17.88 -14.65 -16.29
CA PHE A 341 18.02 -13.20 -16.32
C PHE A 341 18.33 -12.69 -17.73
N LEU A 342 18.08 -11.39 -17.94
CA LEU A 342 18.79 -10.60 -18.93
C LEU A 342 19.78 -9.68 -18.23
N ILE A 343 21.06 -9.85 -18.52
CA ILE A 343 22.15 -9.07 -17.95
C ILE A 343 22.87 -8.28 -19.05
N PRO A 344 23.61 -7.20 -18.73
CA PRO A 344 24.45 -6.51 -19.71
C PRO A 344 25.35 -7.49 -20.47
N ALA A 345 25.43 -7.34 -21.80
CA ALA A 345 26.24 -8.21 -22.64
C ALA A 345 27.74 -8.04 -22.35
N THR A 346 28.43 -9.16 -22.14
CA THR A 346 29.89 -9.22 -21.89
C THR A 346 30.50 -10.37 -22.70
N GLU A 347 31.77 -10.26 -23.09
CA GLU A 347 32.47 -11.33 -23.85
C GLU A 347 32.58 -12.64 -23.06
N LYS A 348 32.76 -12.54 -21.74
CA LYS A 348 32.75 -13.67 -20.81
C LYS A 348 31.73 -13.42 -19.72
N LEU A 349 30.93 -14.44 -19.44
CA LEU A 349 29.96 -14.40 -18.35
C LEU A 349 30.69 -14.43 -16.99
N PRO A 350 30.13 -13.80 -15.94
CA PRO A 350 30.68 -13.88 -14.60
C PRO A 350 30.69 -15.32 -14.07
N ALA A 351 31.51 -15.58 -13.04
CA ALA A 351 31.53 -16.89 -12.39
C ALA A 351 30.15 -17.27 -11.83
N GLY A 352 29.73 -18.51 -12.08
CA GLY A 352 28.40 -19.01 -11.68
C GLY A 352 27.27 -18.64 -12.64
N TRP A 353 27.58 -18.10 -13.82
CA TRP A 353 26.61 -17.80 -14.88
C TRP A 353 26.88 -18.63 -16.14
N THR A 354 25.81 -19.13 -16.76
CA THR A 354 25.87 -19.87 -18.03
C THR A 354 25.02 -19.18 -19.09
N ALA A 355 25.45 -19.22 -20.35
CA ALA A 355 24.69 -18.63 -21.46
C ALA A 355 23.38 -19.39 -21.66
N VAL A 356 22.31 -18.67 -21.99
CA VAL A 356 21.00 -19.23 -22.34
C VAL A 356 20.81 -19.06 -23.84
N SER A 357 20.50 -20.16 -24.53
CA SER A 357 20.24 -20.13 -25.98
C SER A 357 18.93 -19.41 -26.31
N ASP A 358 18.79 -18.92 -27.54
CA ASP A 358 17.53 -18.30 -27.98
C ASP A 358 16.38 -19.33 -27.99
N GLU A 359 16.66 -20.61 -28.24
CA GLU A 359 15.70 -21.72 -28.14
C GLU A 359 15.21 -21.93 -26.70
N GLU A 360 16.12 -21.92 -25.73
CA GLU A 360 15.78 -22.04 -24.31
C GLU A 360 15.00 -20.82 -23.83
N ALA A 361 15.42 -19.61 -24.22
CA ALA A 361 14.75 -18.36 -23.87
C ALA A 361 13.30 -18.26 -24.37
N LYS A 362 12.93 -18.97 -25.45
CA LYS A 362 11.54 -19.04 -25.95
C LYS A 362 10.61 -19.83 -25.01
N ASN A 363 11.16 -20.62 -24.09
CA ASN A 363 10.40 -21.46 -23.15
C ASN A 363 10.26 -20.84 -21.75
N VAL A 364 10.93 -19.72 -21.47
CA VAL A 364 10.84 -19.01 -20.18
C VAL A 364 9.78 -17.93 -20.30
N TRP A 365 8.58 -18.20 -19.78
CA TRP A 365 7.41 -17.35 -19.95
C TRP A 365 7.07 -16.59 -18.67
N GLY A 366 6.84 -15.29 -18.82
CA GLY A 366 6.41 -14.42 -17.74
C GLY A 366 5.11 -13.70 -18.06
N LYS A 367 4.27 -13.60 -17.03
CA LYS A 367 2.95 -12.99 -17.08
C LYS A 367 2.72 -12.13 -15.85
N GLY A 368 2.13 -10.97 -16.04
CA GLY A 368 1.88 -10.06 -14.94
C GLY A 368 0.98 -8.92 -15.35
N GLN A 369 -0.09 -8.72 -14.58
CA GLN A 369 -1.06 -7.67 -14.86
C GLN A 369 -0.47 -6.34 -14.40
N ALA A 370 -0.34 -5.40 -15.33
CA ALA A 370 -0.07 -4.02 -14.99
C ALA A 370 -1.40 -3.27 -14.92
N SER A 371 -1.90 -3.02 -13.71
CA SER A 371 -3.05 -2.15 -13.49
C SER A 371 -2.65 -0.71 -13.74
N LYS A 372 -3.54 0.06 -14.38
CA LYS A 372 -3.39 1.51 -14.52
C LYS A 372 -4.11 2.30 -13.43
N GLN A 373 -4.85 1.62 -12.55
CA GLN A 373 -5.53 2.25 -11.44
C GLN A 373 -4.56 2.34 -10.27
N ASP A 374 -4.34 3.56 -9.82
CA ASP A 374 -3.65 3.83 -8.57
C ASP A 374 -4.67 3.65 -7.43
N ALA A 375 -4.48 2.62 -6.61
CA ALA A 375 -5.34 2.36 -5.44
C ALA A 375 -5.21 3.43 -4.34
N ASN A 376 -4.17 4.26 -4.40
CA ASN A 376 -3.94 5.40 -3.51
C ASN A 376 -4.49 6.70 -4.10
N ALA A 377 -4.97 6.70 -5.35
CA ALA A 377 -5.43 7.90 -6.03
C ALA A 377 -6.44 8.61 -5.15
N LYS A 378 -6.07 9.80 -4.69
CA LYS A 378 -6.97 10.62 -3.89
C LYS A 378 -7.86 11.31 -4.89
N THR A 379 -9.14 11.18 -4.65
CA THR A 379 -10.07 12.08 -5.28
C THR A 379 -10.13 13.28 -4.34
N THR A 380 -9.47 14.36 -4.73
CA THR A 380 -9.42 15.59 -3.94
C THR A 380 -10.84 16.13 -3.75
N VAL A 381 -11.03 17.02 -2.77
CA VAL A 381 -12.32 17.68 -2.53
C VAL A 381 -12.84 18.38 -3.80
N THR A 382 -11.95 18.80 -4.71
CA THR A 382 -12.30 19.45 -5.99
C THR A 382 -12.90 18.52 -7.04
N ASP A 383 -12.77 17.19 -6.89
CA ASP A 383 -13.29 16.20 -7.83
C ASP A 383 -14.65 15.61 -7.38
N LYS A 384 -15.19 16.12 -6.27
CA LYS A 384 -16.50 15.70 -5.73
C LYS A 384 -17.62 16.39 -6.49
N SER A 385 -18.54 15.59 -7.02
CA SER A 385 -19.84 16.08 -7.46
C SER A 385 -20.89 15.72 -6.41
N CYS A 386 -21.70 16.69 -6.02
CA CYS A 386 -22.83 16.46 -5.13
C CYS A 386 -23.86 15.56 -5.82
N MET A 387 -24.32 14.51 -5.12
CA MET A 387 -25.30 13.57 -5.68
C MET A 387 -26.75 14.07 -5.57
N SER A 388 -26.98 15.26 -5.00
CA SER A 388 -28.33 15.86 -4.94
C SER A 388 -28.63 16.64 -6.21
N SER A 389 -29.74 16.30 -6.88
CA SER A 389 -30.31 17.03 -8.03
C SER A 389 -30.92 18.39 -7.68
N VAL A 390 -30.64 18.90 -6.48
CA VAL A 390 -31.15 20.17 -6.00
C VAL A 390 -29.93 21.06 -5.82
N GLU A 391 -30.00 22.28 -6.36
CA GLU A 391 -29.11 23.41 -6.08
C GLU A 391 -29.12 23.83 -4.59
N CYS A 392 -29.25 22.89 -3.66
CA CYS A 392 -28.99 23.11 -2.25
C CYS A 392 -27.48 23.23 -2.11
N GLY A 393 -27.02 24.48 -2.09
CA GLY A 393 -25.62 24.88 -2.05
C GLY A 393 -24.72 23.90 -1.31
N CYS A 394 -23.85 23.24 -2.08
CA CYS A 394 -22.70 22.52 -1.56
C CYS A 394 -21.65 23.46 -0.92
N ASN A 395 -21.96 24.75 -0.82
CA ASN A 395 -21.09 25.82 -0.32
C ASN A 395 -21.36 26.27 1.13
N SER A 396 -22.25 25.63 1.88
CA SER A 396 -22.44 25.96 3.31
C SER A 396 -22.29 24.73 4.20
N SER A 397 -21.26 24.76 5.06
CA SER A 397 -21.00 23.97 6.26
C SER A 397 -21.64 22.56 6.36
N THR A 398 -20.81 21.51 6.49
CA THR A 398 -21.26 20.13 6.80
C THR A 398 -21.53 19.91 8.29
N THR A 399 -21.91 20.95 9.04
CA THR A 399 -22.05 20.86 10.49
C THR A 399 -23.40 20.28 10.88
N GLY A 400 -23.38 19.20 11.65
CA GLY A 400 -24.56 18.55 12.23
C GLY A 400 -25.43 17.76 11.24
N MET A 401 -24.95 17.47 10.03
CA MET A 401 -25.66 16.65 9.05
C MET A 401 -24.73 16.04 8.01
N ALA A 402 -24.79 14.71 7.89
CA ALA A 402 -24.06 13.95 6.89
C ALA A 402 -24.48 14.32 5.45
N LYS A 403 -23.49 14.57 4.59
CA LYS A 403 -23.67 14.84 3.16
C LYS A 403 -23.01 13.75 2.33
N ALA A 404 -23.71 13.28 1.30
CA ALA A 404 -23.20 12.31 0.35
C ALA A 404 -22.75 12.99 -0.95
N SER A 405 -21.59 12.58 -1.45
CA SER A 405 -21.03 13.01 -2.73
C SER A 405 -20.44 11.82 -3.48
N ALA A 406 -20.22 11.98 -4.79
CA ALA A 406 -19.54 10.97 -5.60
C ALA A 406 -18.26 11.54 -6.19
N PHE A 407 -17.24 10.71 -6.23
CA PHE A 407 -16.04 10.97 -7.00
C PHE A 407 -16.25 10.42 -8.40
N THR A 408 -16.49 11.31 -9.35
CA THR A 408 -17.01 10.93 -10.67
C THR A 408 -16.00 10.14 -11.51
N MET A 409 -14.71 10.50 -11.44
CA MET A 409 -13.63 9.79 -12.14
C MET A 409 -13.34 8.40 -11.57
N ALA A 410 -13.40 8.25 -10.25
CA ALA A 410 -13.18 6.97 -9.57
C ALA A 410 -14.44 6.09 -9.51
N ALA A 411 -15.61 6.66 -9.81
CA ALA A 411 -16.92 6.05 -9.61
C ALA A 411 -17.14 5.51 -8.18
N THR A 412 -16.68 6.27 -7.18
CA THR A 412 -16.79 5.93 -5.75
C THR A 412 -17.65 6.92 -4.98
N LEU A 413 -18.16 6.48 -3.82
CA LEU A 413 -19.02 7.27 -2.92
C LEU A 413 -18.20 7.87 -1.78
N ASN A 414 -18.59 9.05 -1.35
CA ASN A 414 -18.07 9.71 -0.16
C ASN A 414 -19.21 10.21 0.73
N ILE A 415 -19.04 10.13 2.05
CA ILE A 415 -19.97 10.70 3.03
C ILE A 415 -19.18 11.48 4.08
N GLU A 416 -19.54 12.74 4.30
CA GLU A 416 -18.87 13.62 5.27
C GLU A 416 -19.86 14.26 6.23
N ASP A 417 -19.46 14.42 7.49
CA ASP A 417 -20.22 15.13 8.52
C ASP A 417 -19.25 15.78 9.53
N ILE A 418 -19.67 16.89 10.14
CA ILE A 418 -19.06 17.46 11.34
C ILE A 418 -20.12 17.39 12.46
N PRO A 419 -20.26 16.22 13.14
CA PRO A 419 -21.28 16.06 14.17
C PRO A 419 -20.99 16.87 15.44
N LEU A 420 -19.76 17.34 15.63
CA LEU A 420 -19.36 18.17 16.76
C LEU A 420 -18.45 19.30 16.26
N SER A 421 -18.84 20.53 16.58
CA SER A 421 -18.03 21.74 16.35
C SER A 421 -18.06 22.59 17.62
N TYR A 422 -16.93 23.20 17.94
CA TYR A 422 -16.82 24.14 19.04
C TYR A 422 -15.86 25.27 18.69
N GLN A 423 -16.35 26.51 18.72
CA GLN A 423 -15.50 27.70 18.55
C GLN A 423 -15.10 28.23 19.94
N PRO A 424 -13.83 28.04 20.38
CA PRO A 424 -13.39 28.58 21.65
C PRO A 424 -13.26 30.12 21.58
N PRO A 425 -13.40 30.84 22.71
CA PRO A 425 -13.12 32.28 22.77
C PRO A 425 -11.67 32.65 22.44
N VAL A 426 -10.73 31.71 22.59
CA VAL A 426 -9.31 31.87 22.26
C VAL A 426 -8.83 30.59 21.57
N GLY A 427 -8.29 30.72 20.35
CA GLY A 427 -7.73 29.62 19.57
C GLY A 427 -8.56 29.26 18.34
N PRO A 428 -8.10 28.28 17.54
CA PRO A 428 -8.83 27.80 16.36
C PRO A 428 -10.10 27.03 16.76
N GLY A 429 -11.07 26.99 15.85
CA GLY A 429 -12.24 26.12 15.97
C GLY A 429 -11.85 24.65 16.14
N ILE A 430 -12.65 23.92 16.90
CA ILE A 430 -12.48 22.50 17.17
C ILE A 430 -13.63 21.75 16.51
N ASP A 431 -13.37 21.24 15.31
CA ASP A 431 -14.31 20.41 14.56
C ASP A 431 -13.89 18.95 14.62
N PHE A 432 -14.83 18.08 14.95
CA PHE A 432 -14.69 16.64 14.75
C PHE A 432 -15.34 16.27 13.44
N ARG A 433 -14.54 16.04 12.40
CA ARG A 433 -14.99 15.67 11.06
C ARG A 433 -14.92 14.16 10.90
N LEU A 434 -16.04 13.57 10.50
CA LEU A 434 -16.13 12.18 10.04
C LEU A 434 -16.11 12.17 8.51
N ASN A 435 -15.34 11.24 7.94
CA ASN A 435 -15.29 11.04 6.51
C ASN A 435 -15.30 9.55 6.15
N TYR A 436 -16.28 9.13 5.36
CA TYR A 436 -16.36 7.81 4.74
C TYR A 436 -15.87 7.88 3.30
N ASN A 437 -14.85 7.10 2.98
CA ASN A 437 -14.36 6.93 1.61
C ASN A 437 -14.67 5.50 1.16
N HIS A 438 -15.57 5.35 0.18
CA HIS A 438 -15.80 4.04 -0.42
C HIS A 438 -14.51 3.56 -1.10
N LEU A 439 -14.18 2.28 -0.89
CA LEU A 439 -13.00 1.64 -1.46
C LEU A 439 -11.66 2.20 -0.94
N GLU A 440 -11.65 2.71 0.29
CA GLU A 440 -10.44 3.18 0.95
C GLU A 440 -9.38 2.07 1.00
N ALA A 441 -8.19 2.38 0.48
CA ALA A 441 -7.05 1.48 0.45
C ALA A 441 -6.17 1.62 1.70
N ASN A 442 -5.31 0.62 1.92
CA ASN A 442 -4.23 0.66 2.91
C ASN A 442 -4.65 0.83 4.39
N GLN A 443 -5.92 0.60 4.72
CA GLN A 443 -6.39 0.45 6.10
C GLN A 443 -6.12 -0.97 6.63
N PRO A 444 -5.91 -1.14 7.95
CA PRO A 444 -5.81 -2.47 8.55
C PRO A 444 -7.16 -3.18 8.45
N SER A 445 -7.15 -4.50 8.27
CA SER A 445 -8.35 -5.34 8.30
C SER A 445 -8.99 -5.34 9.69
N THR A 446 -8.17 -5.24 10.74
CA THR A 446 -8.61 -5.07 12.12
C THR A 446 -7.89 -3.90 12.80
N TYR A 447 -8.65 -2.90 13.22
CA TYR A 447 -8.12 -1.78 13.97
C TYR A 447 -7.73 -2.16 15.40
N THR A 448 -6.53 -1.76 15.82
CA THR A 448 -6.03 -1.91 17.20
C THR A 448 -5.87 -0.56 17.92
N PHE A 449 -6.37 0.51 17.30
CA PHE A 449 -6.34 1.90 17.74
C PHE A 449 -7.69 2.57 17.45
N SER A 450 -7.86 3.82 17.89
CA SER A 450 -9.12 4.59 17.72
C SER A 450 -9.57 4.61 16.25
N ASN A 451 -10.83 4.24 16.01
CA ASN A 451 -11.39 4.12 14.67
C ASN A 451 -12.92 4.25 14.72
N MET A 452 -13.54 4.42 13.55
CA MET A 452 -14.99 4.45 13.36
C MET A 452 -15.49 3.30 12.48
N GLY A 453 -14.67 2.26 12.32
CA GLY A 453 -14.89 1.16 11.39
C GLY A 453 -14.19 1.34 10.05
N GLN A 454 -14.38 0.34 9.19
CA GLN A 454 -13.75 0.25 7.88
C GLN A 454 -14.30 1.31 6.93
N ASN A 455 -13.45 1.89 6.08
CA ASN A 455 -13.73 3.02 5.18
C ASN A 455 -14.09 4.35 5.88
N TRP A 456 -14.31 4.35 7.19
CA TRP A 456 -14.50 5.57 7.98
C TRP A 456 -13.17 6.09 8.53
N THR A 457 -13.02 7.41 8.50
CA THR A 457 -11.88 8.15 9.01
C THR A 457 -12.35 9.39 9.76
N PHE A 458 -11.43 10.02 10.50
CA PHE A 458 -11.70 11.28 11.19
C PHE A 458 -10.46 12.17 11.19
N ASN A 459 -10.64 13.47 11.36
CA ASN A 459 -9.59 14.47 11.21
C ASN A 459 -8.54 14.53 12.35
N TRP A 460 -8.60 13.64 13.33
CA TRP A 460 -7.64 13.59 14.45
C TRP A 460 -6.78 12.32 14.45
N LEU A 461 -6.73 11.61 13.32
CA LEU A 461 -5.91 10.42 13.16
C LEU A 461 -5.12 10.50 11.86
N SER A 462 -3.81 10.35 11.99
CA SER A 462 -2.87 10.15 10.89
C SER A 462 -1.70 9.32 11.41
N TYR A 463 -1.20 8.42 10.59
CA TYR A 463 -0.05 7.58 10.93
C TYR A 463 0.67 7.14 9.66
N LEU A 464 1.92 6.76 9.82
CA LEU A 464 2.70 6.20 8.73
C LEU A 464 3.29 4.85 9.12
N THR A 465 3.58 4.04 8.10
CA THR A 465 4.40 2.84 8.21
C THR A 465 5.63 3.02 7.35
N VAL A 466 6.77 2.54 7.84
CA VAL A 466 8.03 2.57 7.12
C VAL A 466 8.43 1.14 6.82
N ASP A 467 8.66 0.84 5.55
CA ASP A 467 9.28 -0.42 5.17
C ASP A 467 10.75 -0.42 5.64
N PRO A 468 11.17 -1.37 6.49
CA PRO A 468 12.46 -1.27 7.17
C PRO A 468 13.66 -1.56 6.26
N ILE A 469 13.44 -2.06 5.05
CA ILE A 469 14.50 -2.42 4.12
C ILE A 469 14.63 -1.36 3.03
N SER A 470 13.51 -1.02 2.38
CA SER A 470 13.44 -0.05 1.29
C SER A 470 13.33 1.40 1.77
N SER A 471 12.97 1.61 3.04
CA SER A 471 12.60 2.92 3.59
C SER A 471 11.43 3.59 2.85
N VAL A 472 10.62 2.85 2.10
CA VAL A 472 9.37 3.40 1.54
C VAL A 472 8.42 3.71 2.69
N VAL A 473 7.86 4.92 2.68
CA VAL A 473 6.93 5.39 3.70
C VAL A 473 5.53 5.48 3.12
N MET A 474 4.57 4.88 3.82
CA MET A 474 3.16 4.96 3.48
C MET A 474 2.41 5.74 4.56
N VAL A 475 2.06 6.99 4.27
CA VAL A 475 1.32 7.89 5.16
C VAL A 475 -0.18 7.72 4.95
N ARG A 476 -0.93 7.40 6.00
CA ARG A 476 -2.41 7.49 5.99
C ARG A 476 -2.75 8.88 6.45
N VAL A 477 -3.17 9.74 5.52
CA VAL A 477 -3.33 11.16 5.78
C VAL A 477 -4.58 11.46 6.58
N VAL A 478 -4.61 12.62 7.22
CA VAL A 478 -5.77 13.12 7.95
C VAL A 478 -6.98 13.17 7.03
N GLY A 479 -8.12 12.61 7.48
CA GLY A 479 -9.36 12.60 6.70
C GLY A 479 -9.45 11.52 5.62
N GLY A 480 -8.48 10.60 5.54
CA GLY A 480 -8.52 9.44 4.64
C GLY A 480 -7.71 9.60 3.36
N GLY A 481 -7.49 8.50 2.64
CA GLY A 481 -6.48 8.38 1.61
C GLY A 481 -5.09 8.03 2.15
N SER A 482 -4.19 7.67 1.25
CA SER A 482 -2.79 7.37 1.56
C SER A 482 -1.83 8.07 0.62
N GLU A 483 -0.64 8.41 1.09
CA GLU A 483 0.48 8.90 0.28
C GLU A 483 1.68 7.98 0.42
N GLN A 484 2.26 7.62 -0.72
CA GLN A 484 3.47 6.82 -0.80
C GLN A 484 4.67 7.72 -1.07
N TYR A 485 5.68 7.64 -0.21
CA TYR A 485 6.95 8.32 -0.36
C TYR A 485 8.04 7.28 -0.57
N THR A 486 8.63 7.29 -1.76
CA THR A 486 9.75 6.42 -2.11
C THR A 486 11.03 7.24 -2.05
N PRO A 487 12.04 6.84 -1.27
CA PRO A 487 13.29 7.58 -1.20
C PRO A 487 14.03 7.47 -2.52
N ASP A 488 14.64 8.57 -2.96
CA ASP A 488 15.53 8.57 -4.11
C ASP A 488 16.74 7.67 -3.83
N VAL A 489 17.10 6.83 -4.80
CA VAL A 489 18.12 5.78 -4.62
C VAL A 489 19.52 6.36 -4.40
N VAL A 490 19.79 7.58 -4.87
CA VAL A 490 21.10 8.24 -4.79
C VAL A 490 21.18 9.08 -3.52
N THR A 491 20.23 10.00 -3.34
CA THR A 491 20.24 10.99 -2.27
C THR A 491 19.62 10.47 -0.96
N GLY A 492 18.75 9.46 -1.02
CA GLY A 492 17.98 8.98 0.11
C GLY A 492 16.85 9.93 0.56
N LEU A 493 16.66 11.05 -0.14
CA LEU A 493 15.61 12.03 0.15
C LEU A 493 14.29 11.60 -0.46
N TYR A 494 13.17 11.95 0.18
CA TYR A 494 11.85 11.74 -0.39
C TYR A 494 11.46 12.92 -1.28
N PRO A 495 11.17 12.69 -2.57
CA PRO A 495 10.58 13.70 -3.43
C PRO A 495 9.21 14.16 -2.89
N PRO A 496 8.76 15.38 -3.23
CA PRO A 496 7.40 15.81 -2.93
C PRO A 496 6.34 14.86 -3.50
N ALA A 497 5.25 14.67 -2.76
CA ALA A 497 4.10 13.90 -3.24
C ALA A 497 3.47 14.58 -4.46
N LEU A 498 3.07 13.78 -5.46
CA LEU A 498 2.60 14.28 -6.75
C LEU A 498 1.40 15.24 -6.64
N GLU A 499 0.43 14.91 -5.80
CA GLU A 499 -0.81 15.69 -5.69
C GLU A 499 -0.72 16.80 -4.65
N SER A 500 -0.41 16.44 -3.40
CA SER A 500 -0.37 17.40 -2.29
C SER A 500 0.86 18.31 -2.31
N GLN A 501 1.88 17.96 -3.10
CA GLN A 501 3.20 18.62 -3.09
C GLN A 501 3.84 18.64 -1.69
N ALA A 502 3.33 17.85 -0.75
CA ALA A 502 3.89 17.73 0.58
C ALA A 502 5.23 16.99 0.50
N GLN A 503 6.20 17.46 1.27
CA GLN A 503 7.52 16.85 1.36
C GLN A 503 7.64 16.06 2.66
N LEU A 504 7.96 14.77 2.56
CA LEU A 504 8.31 13.96 3.71
C LEU A 504 9.81 14.10 4.03
N VAL A 505 10.14 14.26 5.31
CA VAL A 505 11.51 14.37 5.80
C VAL A 505 11.71 13.40 6.96
N ALA A 506 12.70 12.51 6.84
CA ALA A 506 13.13 11.67 7.96
C ALA A 506 14.07 12.48 8.86
N MET A 507 13.65 12.74 10.10
CA MET A 507 14.40 13.54 11.08
C MET A 507 15.41 12.71 11.88
N GLY A 508 15.45 11.39 11.65
CA GLY A 508 16.24 10.44 12.44
C GLY A 508 15.50 9.96 13.69
N GLY A 509 15.99 8.87 14.29
CA GLY A 509 15.42 8.33 15.54
C GLY A 509 13.97 7.84 15.45
N GLY A 510 13.47 7.55 14.24
CA GLY A 510 12.07 7.17 14.03
C GLY A 510 11.09 8.35 13.97
N VAL A 511 11.59 9.58 13.87
CA VAL A 511 10.78 10.79 13.71
C VAL A 511 10.70 11.19 12.24
N TYR A 512 9.50 11.54 11.79
CA TYR A 512 9.24 12.00 10.43
C TYR A 512 8.39 13.28 10.46
N GLU A 513 8.66 14.17 9.52
CA GLU A 513 7.88 15.38 9.28
C GLU A 513 7.29 15.32 7.87
N ARG A 514 6.00 15.57 7.73
CA ARG A 514 5.38 15.88 6.44
C ARG A 514 5.12 17.38 6.39
N ARG A 515 5.82 18.07 5.49
CA ARG A 515 5.81 19.53 5.34
C ARG A 515 4.95 19.90 4.16
N LEU A 516 3.90 20.68 4.38
CA LEU A 516 2.91 21.04 3.37
C LEU A 516 3.29 22.36 2.67
N PRO A 517 2.82 22.61 1.45
CA PRO A 517 3.10 23.85 0.72
C PRO A 517 2.63 25.14 1.41
N ASP A 518 1.63 25.06 2.28
CA ASP A 518 1.11 26.17 3.08
C ASP A 518 1.99 26.53 4.28
N GLY A 519 3.08 25.78 4.50
CA GLY A 519 4.01 25.95 5.61
C GLY A 519 3.66 25.11 6.84
N SER A 520 2.52 24.42 6.86
CA SER A 520 2.15 23.55 7.96
C SER A 520 3.03 22.30 8.03
N VAL A 521 3.24 21.79 9.25
CA VAL A 521 4.11 20.62 9.48
C VAL A 521 3.41 19.59 10.36
N GLU A 522 3.21 18.39 9.80
CA GLU A 522 2.71 17.22 10.51
C GLU A 522 3.89 16.39 11.03
N THR A 523 3.99 16.21 12.34
CA THR A 523 5.08 15.46 12.99
C THR A 523 4.61 14.08 13.47
N PHE A 524 5.30 13.04 13.02
CA PHE A 524 5.08 11.63 13.38
C PHE A 524 6.24 11.14 14.24
N ASN A 525 5.97 10.84 15.52
CA ASN A 525 7.01 10.43 16.47
C ASN A 525 6.53 9.43 17.54
N GLN A 526 5.28 8.96 17.46
CA GLN A 526 4.71 7.99 18.40
C GLN A 526 4.60 6.62 17.74
N ALA A 527 5.65 5.82 17.80
CA ALA A 527 5.63 4.45 17.32
C ALA A 527 4.83 3.53 18.24
N ASP A 528 4.08 2.58 17.68
CA ASP A 528 3.59 1.41 18.40
C ASP A 528 4.61 0.25 18.37
N SER A 529 4.19 -0.94 18.83
CA SER A 529 5.05 -2.11 18.91
C SER A 529 4.96 -3.04 17.69
N SER A 530 4.24 -2.69 16.62
CA SER A 530 4.08 -3.59 15.48
C SER A 530 5.38 -3.75 14.68
N SER A 531 5.42 -4.74 13.79
CA SER A 531 6.58 -5.01 12.93
C SER A 531 6.09 -5.05 11.47
N PRO A 532 6.40 -4.02 10.64
CA PRO A 532 6.99 -2.74 11.03
C PRO A 532 6.07 -1.90 11.94
N PRO A 533 6.60 -0.92 12.69
CA PRO A 533 5.80 -0.08 13.58
C PRO A 533 4.90 0.89 12.80
N ARG A 534 3.71 1.16 13.34
CA ARG A 534 2.91 2.33 12.95
C ARG A 534 3.39 3.52 13.77
N ILE A 535 3.70 4.63 13.10
CA ILE A 535 4.18 5.87 13.73
C ILE A 535 3.07 6.90 13.62
N PHE A 536 2.44 7.22 14.73
CA PHE A 536 1.29 8.14 14.81
C PHE A 536 1.75 9.60 14.81
N MET A 537 0.95 10.44 14.16
CA MET A 537 1.08 11.90 14.21
C MET A 537 0.75 12.40 15.62
N THR A 538 1.61 13.26 16.17
CA THR A 538 1.41 13.83 17.52
C THR A 538 1.28 15.35 17.52
N GLU A 539 1.66 16.00 16.43
CA GLU A 539 1.71 17.45 16.35
C GLU A 539 1.45 17.90 14.92
N MET A 540 0.70 19.00 14.79
CA MET A 540 0.52 19.76 13.56
C MET A 540 0.83 21.22 13.90
N LYS A 541 1.76 21.84 13.18
CA LYS A 541 2.18 23.24 13.37
C LYS A 541 1.75 24.10 12.21
#